data_AF-A0A0H5CAF4-F1
#
_entry.id   AF-A0A0H5CAF4-F1
#
_cell.length_a   1.000
_cell.length_b   1.000
_cell.length_c   1.000
_cell.angle_alpha   90.00
_cell.angle_beta   90.00
_cell.angle_gamma   90.00
#
_symmetry.space_group_name_H-M   'P 1'
#
loop_
_entity.id
_entity.type
_entity.pdbx_description
1 polymer ?
#
loop_
_entity_poly.entity_id
_entity_poly.type
_entity_poly.pdbx_seq_one_letter_code
_entity_poly.pdbx_strand_id
1 'polypeptide(L)'
;MRLVPVIVALVGASVALAQVSVNFNILRGRDIHTAQKRSFGKRDGGIVRANILDEQVFYAANITIAGAEYSVLIDTGSSDLWVYGSTNPYCTSNGGTSKERLHGFSPADLWRLRERNIDSTQRPAGVHSENLKPETTPTLEKRGFSTSISQSEATIDCEMFGVFDTESQQWSTDGQLFLIQYVDMTYAIGYYGTSVVSFGNATLDGLTFAVANTSNASTSICGIGFEGNEASTGTYMDSFGGAFQYQNYPSALKASGLIARNMYSMWMDSDTAEGVVLFGAIDHSKYLGDLATMSLLNYYIDSGFEQPVTFDVSLNSLSLSDGETRSMCLAKRRAVS
;
A
#
# COMPACT_ATOMS: atom_id res chain seq x y z
N MET A 1 0.32 -69.44 -16.03
CA MET A 1 0.54 -68.09 -15.47
C MET A 1 -0.51 -67.15 -16.03
N ARG A 2 -1.48 -66.73 -15.22
CA ARG A 2 -2.47 -65.71 -15.61
C ARG A 2 -1.94 -64.36 -15.14
N LEU A 3 -1.70 -63.44 -16.08
CA LEU A 3 -1.36 -62.04 -15.80
C LEU A 3 -2.64 -61.33 -15.35
N VAL A 4 -2.61 -60.81 -14.12
CA VAL A 4 -3.64 -59.89 -13.59
C VAL A 4 -3.18 -58.47 -13.92
N PRO A 5 -4.00 -57.62 -14.56
CA PRO A 5 -3.63 -56.23 -14.76
C PRO A 5 -3.82 -55.48 -13.44
N VAL A 6 -2.74 -54.92 -12.91
CA VAL A 6 -2.82 -53.95 -11.81
C VAL A 6 -3.24 -52.63 -12.42
N ILE A 7 -4.51 -52.25 -12.22
CA ILE A 7 -4.99 -50.90 -12.49
C ILE A 7 -4.47 -50.02 -11.36
N VAL A 8 -3.39 -49.28 -11.61
CA VAL A 8 -2.96 -48.19 -10.74
C VAL A 8 -3.92 -47.03 -10.99
N ALA A 9 -4.92 -46.88 -10.12
CA ALA A 9 -5.71 -45.67 -10.05
C ALA A 9 -4.82 -44.56 -9.48
N LEU A 10 -4.26 -43.72 -10.35
CA LEU A 10 -3.74 -42.41 -9.97
C LEU A 10 -4.94 -41.59 -9.51
N VAL A 11 -5.19 -41.57 -8.21
CA VAL A 11 -6.00 -40.53 -7.58
C VAL A 11 -5.19 -39.25 -7.72
N GLY A 12 -5.42 -38.52 -8.80
CA GLY A 12 -5.01 -37.13 -8.88
C GLY A 12 -5.71 -36.41 -7.75
N ALA A 13 -4.97 -36.07 -6.69
CA ALA A 13 -5.43 -35.05 -5.76
C ALA A 13 -5.64 -33.79 -6.61
N SER A 14 -6.89 -33.43 -6.87
CA SER A 14 -7.22 -32.09 -7.30
C SER A 14 -6.75 -31.18 -6.18
N VAL A 15 -5.57 -30.59 -6.35
CA VAL A 15 -5.19 -29.43 -5.55
C VAL A 15 -6.20 -28.38 -5.97
N ALA A 16 -7.26 -28.22 -5.17
CA ALA A 16 -8.11 -27.06 -5.28
C ALA A 16 -7.15 -25.86 -5.29
N LEU A 17 -7.21 -25.04 -6.34
CA LEU A 17 -6.39 -23.84 -6.41
C LEU A 17 -6.71 -23.05 -5.15
N ALA A 18 -5.75 -23.00 -4.23
CA ALA A 18 -5.91 -22.26 -3.00
C ALA A 18 -6.07 -20.79 -3.39
N GLN A 19 -7.22 -20.22 -3.04
CA GLN A 19 -7.49 -18.80 -3.16
C GLN A 19 -7.38 -18.21 -1.77
N VAL A 20 -6.79 -17.02 -1.70
CA VAL A 20 -6.74 -16.25 -0.44
C VAL A 20 -7.73 -15.11 -0.56
N SER A 21 -8.66 -15.06 0.38
CA SER A 21 -9.74 -14.08 0.41
C SER A 21 -9.56 -13.16 1.62
N VAL A 22 -9.56 -11.86 1.33
CA VAL A 22 -9.47 -10.79 2.31
C VAL A 22 -10.73 -9.95 2.20
N ASN A 23 -11.52 -9.87 3.27
CA ASN A 23 -12.65 -8.96 3.35
C ASN A 23 -12.19 -7.60 3.88
N PHE A 24 -12.79 -6.53 3.36
CA PHE A 24 -12.54 -5.17 3.83
C PHE A 24 -13.84 -4.37 3.92
N ASN A 25 -13.83 -3.34 4.77
CA ASN A 25 -14.90 -2.38 4.88
C ASN A 25 -14.58 -1.13 4.06
N ILE A 26 -15.61 -0.54 3.46
CA ILE A 26 -15.54 0.75 2.77
C ILE A 26 -16.02 1.83 3.76
N LEU A 27 -15.10 2.62 4.28
CA LEU A 27 -15.39 3.68 5.24
C LEU A 27 -15.40 5.04 4.52
N ARG A 28 -16.28 5.94 4.96
CA ARG A 28 -16.40 7.30 4.44
C ARG A 28 -16.34 8.33 5.56
N GLY A 29 -15.54 9.37 5.38
CA GLY A 29 -15.37 10.44 6.35
C GLY A 29 -14.33 11.46 5.90
N ARG A 30 -14.21 12.58 6.63
CA ARG A 30 -13.14 13.57 6.39
C ARG A 30 -11.76 13.01 6.73
N ASP A 31 -11.73 12.12 7.72
CA ASP A 31 -10.56 11.43 8.21
C ASP A 31 -10.97 10.00 8.62
N ILE A 32 -10.00 9.09 8.66
CA ILE A 32 -10.27 7.68 8.95
C ILE A 32 -10.68 7.41 10.41
N HIS A 33 -10.28 8.25 11.37
CA HIS A 33 -10.63 8.07 12.78
C HIS A 33 -12.12 8.33 13.05
N THR A 34 -12.74 9.18 12.23
CA THR A 34 -14.19 9.46 12.28
C THR A 34 -14.98 8.80 11.16
N ALA A 35 -14.31 8.09 10.25
CA ALA A 35 -14.95 7.47 9.10
C ALA A 35 -15.89 6.34 9.54
N GLN A 36 -17.02 6.24 8.86
CA GLN A 36 -18.05 5.25 9.16
C GLN A 36 -18.34 4.42 7.91
N LYS A 37 -18.68 3.15 8.15
CA LYS A 37 -19.24 2.28 7.13
C LYS A 37 -20.62 2.82 6.72
N ARG A 38 -20.76 3.26 5.47
CA ARG A 38 -21.98 3.86 4.94
C ARG A 38 -22.32 3.29 3.56
N SER A 39 -23.49 2.67 3.46
CA SER A 39 -24.05 2.21 2.19
C SER A 39 -24.43 3.39 1.30
N PHE A 40 -24.32 3.22 -0.01
CA PHE A 40 -24.98 4.13 -0.94
C PHE A 40 -26.51 3.95 -0.85
N GLY A 41 -27.25 5.02 -0.59
CA GLY A 41 -28.71 4.99 -0.75
C GLY A 41 -29.07 4.80 -2.23
N LYS A 42 -30.10 3.98 -2.52
CA LYS A 42 -30.68 3.87 -3.87
C LYS A 42 -31.07 5.26 -4.40
N ARG A 43 -30.66 5.58 -5.62
CA ARG A 43 -30.94 6.85 -6.28
C ARG A 43 -32.32 6.78 -6.93
N ASP A 44 -33.32 7.43 -6.34
CA ASP A 44 -34.62 7.64 -6.99
C ASP A 44 -34.49 8.75 -8.04
N GLY A 45 -34.24 8.35 -9.29
CA GLY A 45 -34.64 9.01 -10.57
C GLY A 45 -34.43 10.51 -10.85
N GLY A 46 -33.94 11.32 -9.90
CA GLY A 46 -33.81 12.77 -10.03
C GLY A 46 -32.38 13.22 -10.26
N ILE A 47 -32.22 14.41 -10.85
CA ILE A 47 -30.93 15.10 -11.03
C ILE A 47 -30.21 15.13 -9.68
N VAL A 48 -29.14 14.33 -9.57
CA VAL A 48 -28.27 14.31 -8.41
C VAL A 48 -27.47 15.61 -8.42
N ARG A 49 -27.84 16.55 -7.55
CA ARG A 49 -26.84 17.49 -7.04
C ARG A 49 -25.81 16.64 -6.33
N ALA A 50 -24.71 16.33 -7.01
CA ALA A 50 -23.55 15.79 -6.33
C ALA A 50 -23.12 16.87 -5.34
N ASN A 51 -23.60 16.76 -4.09
CA ASN A 51 -22.94 17.42 -2.99
C ASN A 51 -21.56 16.78 -2.99
N ILE A 52 -20.58 17.49 -3.56
CA ILE A 52 -19.17 17.18 -3.39
C ILE A 52 -18.92 17.45 -1.91
N LEU A 53 -19.22 16.47 -1.08
CA LEU A 53 -18.81 16.46 0.30
C LEU A 53 -17.29 16.23 0.27
N ASP A 54 -16.58 16.99 1.10
CA ASP A 54 -15.16 16.77 1.39
C ASP A 54 -15.04 15.47 2.21
N GLU A 55 -15.34 14.33 1.58
CA GLU A 55 -15.31 13.00 2.17
C GLU A 55 -14.30 12.14 1.41
N GLN A 56 -13.39 11.54 2.17
CA GLN A 56 -12.46 10.52 1.70
C GLN A 56 -13.09 9.13 1.82
N VAL A 57 -12.55 8.17 1.05
CA VAL A 57 -12.98 6.77 1.05
C VAL A 57 -11.79 5.91 1.45
N PHE A 58 -12.00 5.04 2.44
CA PHE A 58 -10.97 4.18 3.01
C PHE A 58 -11.37 2.71 2.87
N TYR A 59 -10.43 1.86 2.46
CA TYR A 59 -10.61 0.41 2.32
C TYR A 59 -9.86 -0.31 3.45
N ALA A 60 -10.53 -0.47 4.58
CA ALA A 60 -9.91 -0.95 5.82
C ALA A 60 -10.13 -2.45 6.01
N ALA A 61 -9.07 -3.17 6.37
CA ALA A 61 -9.11 -4.59 6.66
C ALA A 61 -8.28 -4.92 7.90
N ASN A 62 -8.62 -6.02 8.56
CA ASN A 62 -7.88 -6.48 9.73
C ASN A 62 -6.84 -7.53 9.33
N ILE A 63 -5.64 -7.39 9.90
CA ILE A 63 -4.56 -8.37 9.85
C ILE A 63 -4.20 -8.77 11.28
N THR A 64 -3.45 -9.86 11.41
CA THR A 64 -2.75 -10.18 12.66
C THR A 64 -1.26 -10.24 12.42
N ILE A 65 -0.47 -9.67 13.33
CA ILE A 65 0.99 -9.76 13.35
C ILE A 65 1.39 -10.25 14.74
N ALA A 66 2.16 -11.33 14.80
CA ALA A 66 2.54 -11.97 16.07
C ALA A 66 1.35 -12.27 17.01
N GLY A 67 0.17 -12.55 16.44
CA GLY A 67 -1.07 -12.83 17.19
C GLY A 67 -1.84 -11.60 17.69
N ALA A 68 -1.35 -10.38 17.50
CA ALA A 68 -2.09 -9.14 17.78
C ALA A 68 -2.82 -8.64 16.52
N GLU A 69 -3.99 -8.03 16.67
CA GLU A 69 -4.80 -7.51 15.56
C GLU A 69 -4.41 -6.06 15.22
N TYR A 70 -4.39 -5.75 13.91
CA TYR A 70 -4.16 -4.42 13.37
C TYR A 70 -5.17 -4.12 12.27
N SER A 71 -5.63 -2.87 12.20
CA SER A 71 -6.43 -2.38 11.08
C SER A 71 -5.54 -1.62 10.12
N VAL A 72 -5.54 -2.03 8.86
CA VAL A 72 -4.70 -1.45 7.79
C VAL A 72 -5.55 -1.03 6.60
N LEU A 73 -5.07 -0.04 5.84
CA LEU A 73 -5.62 0.23 4.51
C LEU A 73 -5.03 -0.71 3.47
N ILE A 74 -5.88 -1.25 2.61
CA ILE A 74 -5.45 -1.93 1.40
C ILE A 74 -5.09 -0.87 0.37
N ASP A 75 -3.83 -0.85 -0.06
CA ASP A 75 -3.32 0.15 -0.99
C ASP A 75 -2.66 -0.50 -2.22
N THR A 76 -3.25 -0.31 -3.40
CA THR A 76 -2.65 -0.75 -4.66
C THR A 76 -1.58 0.22 -5.19
N GLY A 77 -1.48 1.42 -4.62
CA GLY A 77 -0.53 2.46 -5.01
C GLY A 77 0.85 2.32 -4.37
N SER A 78 0.97 1.50 -3.30
CA SER A 78 2.23 1.18 -2.63
C SER A 78 2.40 -0.33 -2.48
N SER A 79 3.57 -0.75 -1.97
CA SER A 79 3.98 -2.16 -2.01
C SER A 79 4.53 -2.68 -0.69
N ASP A 80 4.47 -1.86 0.37
CA ASP A 80 4.99 -2.17 1.69
C ASP A 80 3.85 -2.34 2.69
N LEU A 81 3.92 -3.38 3.53
CA LEU A 81 3.10 -3.49 4.73
C LEU A 81 3.84 -2.81 5.88
N TRP A 82 3.20 -1.85 6.55
CA TRP A 82 3.72 -1.26 7.77
C TRP A 82 2.63 -0.96 8.79
N VAL A 83 3.00 -1.02 10.07
CA VAL A 83 2.13 -0.70 11.22
C VAL A 83 2.78 0.34 12.13
N TYR A 84 1.98 1.06 12.93
CA TYR A 84 2.54 1.99 13.91
C TYR A 84 3.42 1.28 14.94
N GLY A 85 4.55 1.90 15.28
CA GLY A 85 5.32 1.54 16.46
C GLY A 85 4.74 2.17 17.72
N SER A 86 4.84 1.48 18.86
CA SER A 86 4.36 1.93 20.18
C SER A 86 4.89 3.31 20.58
N THR A 87 6.05 3.69 20.05
CA THR A 87 6.75 4.94 20.32
C THR A 87 6.40 6.08 19.36
N ASN A 88 5.43 5.93 18.45
CA ASN A 88 5.14 6.96 17.45
C ASN A 88 4.72 8.29 18.11
N PRO A 89 5.49 9.38 17.95
CA PRO A 89 5.23 10.62 18.68
C PRO A 89 3.95 11.33 18.25
N TYR A 90 3.41 11.03 17.05
CA TYR A 90 2.13 11.55 16.56
C TYR A 90 0.91 10.90 17.23
N CYS A 91 1.11 9.80 17.97
CA CYS A 91 0.04 9.19 18.76
C CYS A 91 -0.31 10.08 19.96
N THR A 92 -1.60 10.32 20.16
CA THR A 92 -2.15 11.07 21.30
C THR A 92 -1.67 10.51 22.65
N SER A 93 -1.49 9.19 22.74
CA SER A 93 -0.97 8.48 23.92
C SER A 93 0.49 8.83 24.28
N ASN A 94 1.30 9.28 23.31
CA ASN A 94 2.73 9.57 23.50
C ASN A 94 3.04 11.05 23.75
N GLY A 95 2.05 11.94 23.62
CA GLY A 95 2.14 13.35 23.99
C GLY A 95 3.23 14.15 23.27
N GLY A 96 3.65 13.73 22.06
CA GLY A 96 4.66 14.41 21.24
C GLY A 96 6.12 14.15 21.64
N THR A 97 6.40 13.30 22.64
CA THR A 97 7.78 13.03 23.08
C THR A 97 8.39 11.80 22.39
N SER A 98 9.58 11.95 21.82
CA SER A 98 10.40 10.86 21.24
C SER A 98 11.78 10.80 21.92
N LYS A 99 12.40 9.61 21.99
CA LYS A 99 13.66 9.37 22.74
C LYS A 99 14.93 9.13 21.90
N GLU A 100 14.92 9.15 20.57
CA GLU A 100 16.11 8.76 19.78
C GLU A 100 16.35 9.64 18.55
N ARG A 101 17.60 10.10 18.30
CA ARG A 101 17.94 11.20 17.38
C ARG A 101 18.53 10.80 16.02
N LEU A 102 17.94 11.34 14.95
CA LEU A 102 18.64 11.68 13.69
C LEU A 102 18.67 13.20 13.59
N HIS A 103 19.87 13.76 13.55
CA HIS A 103 20.04 15.17 13.27
C HIS A 103 19.92 15.38 11.75
N GLY A 104 18.90 16.12 11.29
CA GLY A 104 18.94 16.80 9.99
C GLY A 104 18.07 16.27 8.84
N PHE A 105 17.01 15.49 9.10
CA PHE A 105 16.05 15.11 8.05
C PHE A 105 14.62 15.53 8.42
N SER A 106 14.05 16.43 7.62
CA SER A 106 12.61 16.70 7.59
C SER A 106 11.91 15.83 6.55
N PRO A 107 10.57 15.64 6.61
CA PRO A 107 9.81 15.02 5.53
C PRO A 107 10.03 15.67 4.16
N ALA A 108 10.34 16.96 4.11
CA ALA A 108 10.71 17.66 2.89
C ALA A 108 12.11 17.24 2.38
N ASP A 109 13.02 16.85 3.26
CA ASP A 109 14.33 16.33 2.88
C ASP A 109 14.24 14.91 2.31
N LEU A 110 13.28 14.10 2.76
CA LEU A 110 12.98 12.80 2.15
C LEU A 110 12.53 12.95 0.70
N TRP A 111 11.59 13.87 0.45
CA TRP A 111 11.16 14.20 -0.91
C TRP A 111 12.33 14.66 -1.79
N ARG A 112 13.20 15.53 -1.26
CA ARG A 112 14.40 16.01 -1.96
C ARG A 112 15.39 14.90 -2.28
N LEU A 113 15.54 13.89 -1.41
CA LEU A 113 16.40 12.74 -1.66
C LEU A 113 15.88 11.89 -2.83
N ARG A 114 14.55 11.73 -2.96
CA ARG A 114 13.89 11.06 -4.08
C ARG A 114 14.12 11.82 -5.40
N GLU A 115 14.04 13.14 -5.37
CA GLU A 115 14.14 13.99 -6.58
C GLU A 115 15.58 14.19 -7.12
N ARG A 116 16.63 13.72 -6.42
CA ARG A 116 18.01 13.82 -6.95
C ARG A 116 18.23 13.09 -8.29
N ASN A 117 17.29 12.21 -8.67
CA ASN A 117 17.32 11.43 -9.91
C ASN A 117 16.18 11.75 -10.91
N ILE A 118 15.39 12.81 -10.70
CA ILE A 118 14.31 13.20 -11.64
C ILE A 118 14.79 14.35 -12.53
N ASP A 119 14.67 14.18 -13.86
CA ASP A 119 14.98 15.21 -14.84
C ASP A 119 14.24 16.53 -14.54
N SER A 120 14.98 17.63 -14.62
CA SER A 120 14.57 19.01 -14.41
C SER A 120 13.30 19.44 -15.17
N THR A 121 12.90 18.70 -16.21
CA THR A 121 11.75 18.99 -17.08
C THR A 121 10.40 18.56 -16.49
N GLN A 122 10.37 17.76 -15.42
CA GLN A 122 9.14 17.34 -14.72
C GLN A 122 8.88 18.10 -13.41
N ARG A 123 9.64 19.16 -13.13
CA ARG A 123 9.50 19.97 -11.92
C ARG A 123 8.20 20.78 -11.90
N PRO A 124 7.38 20.73 -10.83
CA PRO A 124 6.38 21.74 -10.56
C PRO A 124 7.03 23.13 -10.46
N ALA A 125 6.37 24.16 -10.96
CA ALA A 125 6.91 25.52 -10.94
C ALA A 125 7.11 26.02 -9.49
N GLY A 126 8.35 26.35 -9.10
CA GLY A 126 8.68 27.00 -7.82
C GLY A 126 9.85 26.41 -7.01
N VAL A 127 10.49 25.32 -7.45
CA VAL A 127 11.58 24.66 -6.69
C VAL A 127 12.95 24.98 -7.31
N HIS A 128 13.78 25.75 -6.58
CA HIS A 128 15.13 26.16 -7.00
C HIS A 128 16.22 25.22 -6.43
N SER A 129 17.20 24.86 -7.28
CA SER A 129 18.23 23.83 -7.00
C SER A 129 19.35 24.24 -6.04
N GLU A 130 19.42 25.51 -5.64
CA GLU A 130 20.61 26.06 -4.97
C GLU A 130 20.71 25.73 -3.47
N ASN A 131 19.71 25.05 -2.89
CA ASN A 131 19.70 24.66 -1.47
C ASN A 131 19.93 23.14 -1.21
N LEU A 132 20.38 22.37 -2.21
CA LEU A 132 20.36 20.89 -2.20
C LEU A 132 21.70 20.21 -1.84
N LYS A 133 22.45 20.72 -0.86
CA LYS A 133 23.58 19.98 -0.27
C LYS A 133 23.30 19.69 1.20
N PRO A 134 22.91 18.46 1.58
CA PRO A 134 23.08 18.02 2.95
C PRO A 134 24.60 17.91 3.20
N GLU A 135 25.13 18.67 4.14
CA GLU A 135 26.58 18.70 4.46
C GLU A 135 27.11 17.40 5.07
N THR A 136 26.26 16.40 5.35
CA THR A 136 26.69 15.17 6.03
C THR A 136 26.06 13.92 5.42
N THR A 137 26.91 12.99 5.01
CA THR A 137 26.53 11.59 4.76
C THR A 137 26.30 10.93 6.13
N PRO A 138 25.08 10.46 6.46
CA PRO A 138 24.83 9.79 7.73
C PRO A 138 25.64 8.49 7.79
N THR A 139 26.36 8.26 8.89
CA THR A 139 27.10 7.02 9.14
C THR A 139 26.18 5.92 9.66
N LEU A 140 26.43 4.66 9.28
CA LEU A 140 25.71 3.43 9.66
C LEU A 140 25.47 3.23 11.18
N GLU A 141 26.24 3.92 12.02
CA GLU A 141 26.14 3.88 13.49
C GLU A 141 25.07 4.81 14.07
N LYS A 142 24.46 5.70 13.26
CA LYS A 142 23.46 6.70 13.68
C LYS A 142 22.09 6.44 13.06
N ARG A 143 21.56 5.23 13.24
CA ARG A 143 20.31 4.76 12.61
C ARG A 143 18.99 5.24 13.28
N GLY A 144 19.03 5.96 14.39
CA GLY A 144 17.79 6.35 15.11
C GLY A 144 17.11 7.61 14.57
N PHE A 145 15.78 7.62 14.42
CA PHE A 145 14.99 8.76 13.93
C PHE A 145 14.34 9.55 15.07
N SER A 146 14.56 10.88 15.13
CA SER A 146 13.84 11.80 16.05
C SER A 146 13.10 12.83 15.24
N THR A 147 11.77 12.80 15.33
CA THR A 147 10.96 14.02 15.25
C THR A 147 10.50 14.34 16.67
N SER A 148 11.06 15.38 17.28
CA SER A 148 10.40 16.00 18.43
C SER A 148 9.26 16.83 17.87
N ILE A 149 8.03 16.38 18.03
CA ILE A 149 6.85 17.11 17.56
C ILE A 149 6.23 17.83 18.75
N SER A 150 5.53 18.94 18.49
CA SER A 150 4.78 19.60 19.54
C SER A 150 3.65 18.69 20.03
N GLN A 151 3.25 18.83 21.29
CA GLN A 151 2.11 18.10 21.84
C GLN A 151 0.82 18.36 21.02
N SER A 152 0.70 19.54 20.40
CA SER A 152 -0.42 19.88 19.51
C SER A 152 -0.44 19.10 18.19
N GLU A 153 0.68 18.49 17.79
CA GLU A 153 0.77 17.65 16.58
C GLU A 153 0.49 16.18 16.87
N ALA A 154 0.48 15.76 18.15
CA ALA A 154 0.15 14.40 18.56
C ALA A 154 -1.37 14.18 18.57
N THR A 155 -1.98 14.11 17.39
CA THR A 155 -3.44 14.10 17.20
C THR A 155 -4.01 12.75 16.75
N ILE A 156 -3.17 11.76 16.48
CA ILE A 156 -3.56 10.46 15.91
C ILE A 156 -3.94 9.50 17.05
N ASP A 157 -5.08 8.82 16.94
CA ASP A 157 -5.46 7.73 17.85
C ASP A 157 -4.94 6.40 17.29
N CYS A 158 -3.64 6.16 17.47
CA CYS A 158 -2.96 4.98 16.92
C CYS A 158 -3.52 3.66 17.48
N GLU A 159 -4.01 3.67 18.72
CA GLU A 159 -4.57 2.48 19.37
C GLU A 159 -5.79 1.94 18.63
N MET A 160 -6.56 2.83 17.97
CA MET A 160 -7.69 2.45 17.11
C MET A 160 -7.29 1.50 15.96
N PHE A 161 -6.04 1.58 15.51
CA PHE A 161 -5.52 0.78 14.38
C PHE A 161 -4.57 -0.35 14.82
N GLY A 162 -4.30 -0.46 16.13
CA GLY A 162 -3.29 -1.34 16.67
C GLY A 162 -1.89 -0.71 16.61
N VAL A 163 -1.10 -0.98 17.65
CA VAL A 163 0.26 -0.45 17.78
C VAL A 163 1.21 -1.60 18.06
N PHE A 164 2.34 -1.62 17.36
CA PHE A 164 3.34 -2.67 17.46
C PHE A 164 4.41 -2.27 18.47
N ASP A 165 4.51 -3.01 19.57
CA ASP A 165 5.55 -2.82 20.57
C ASP A 165 6.76 -3.73 20.30
N THR A 166 7.84 -3.11 19.82
CA THR A 166 9.06 -3.81 19.40
C THR A 166 9.79 -4.52 20.54
N GLU A 167 9.51 -4.15 21.80
CA GLU A 167 10.12 -4.75 22.99
C GLU A 167 9.36 -6.00 23.48
N SER A 168 8.04 -6.08 23.25
CA SER A 168 7.20 -7.13 23.81
C SER A 168 6.63 -8.11 22.77
N GLN A 169 6.49 -7.68 21.51
CA GLN A 169 5.95 -8.53 20.45
C GLN A 169 7.04 -9.28 19.70
N GLN A 170 6.70 -10.49 19.24
CA GLN A 170 7.64 -11.37 18.55
C GLN A 170 7.87 -10.92 17.11
N TRP A 171 9.11 -10.58 16.79
CA TRP A 171 9.58 -10.28 15.43
C TRP A 171 11.10 -10.45 15.34
N SER A 172 11.63 -10.51 14.13
CA SER A 172 13.07 -10.53 13.86
C SER A 172 13.45 -9.37 12.95
N THR A 173 14.48 -8.61 13.31
CA THR A 173 14.97 -7.47 12.54
C THR A 173 16.50 -7.49 12.48
N ASP A 174 17.07 -7.04 11.37
CA ASP A 174 18.50 -6.76 11.18
C ASP A 174 18.81 -5.24 11.25
N GLY A 175 17.80 -4.44 11.60
CA GLY A 175 17.90 -2.99 11.65
C GLY A 175 17.96 -2.32 10.28
N GLN A 176 17.44 -2.98 9.23
CA GLN A 176 17.16 -2.34 7.94
C GLN A 176 16.14 -1.22 8.11
N LEU A 177 16.49 -0.05 7.57
CA LEU A 177 15.67 1.13 7.72
C LEU A 177 14.43 1.07 6.81
N PHE A 178 13.27 1.40 7.37
CA PHE A 178 12.04 1.67 6.63
C PHE A 178 11.80 3.18 6.54
N LEU A 179 11.48 3.63 5.32
CA LEU A 179 11.21 5.02 5.02
C LEU A 179 10.27 5.09 3.82
N ILE A 180 9.07 5.63 3.99
CA ILE A 180 8.12 5.84 2.90
C ILE A 180 7.48 7.22 3.00
N GLN A 181 7.15 7.82 1.85
CA GLN A 181 6.37 9.05 1.76
C GLN A 181 5.33 8.92 0.65
N TYR A 182 4.10 9.32 0.97
CA TYR A 182 2.96 9.30 0.07
C TYR A 182 2.80 10.63 -0.67
N VAL A 183 1.98 10.64 -1.72
CA VAL A 183 1.74 11.83 -2.57
C VAL A 183 1.09 12.98 -1.80
N ASP A 184 0.36 12.68 -0.73
CA ASP A 184 -0.23 13.67 0.19
C ASP A 184 0.78 14.22 1.21
N MET A 185 2.07 13.90 1.06
CA MET A 185 3.19 14.27 1.92
C MET A 185 3.20 13.60 3.30
N THR A 186 2.24 12.71 3.59
CA THR A 186 2.33 11.86 4.77
C THR A 186 3.48 10.87 4.62
N TYR A 187 4.02 10.40 5.74
CA TYR A 187 5.21 9.56 5.74
C TYR A 187 5.20 8.56 6.89
N ALA A 188 6.00 7.52 6.77
CA ALA A 188 6.27 6.57 7.83
C ALA A 188 7.75 6.20 7.84
N ILE A 189 8.34 6.16 9.03
CA ILE A 189 9.75 5.85 9.27
C ILE A 189 9.86 4.87 10.44
N GLY A 190 10.72 3.89 10.29
CA GLY A 190 11.06 2.95 11.35
C GLY A 190 11.92 1.83 10.80
N TYR A 191 11.62 0.58 11.11
CA TYR A 191 12.48 -0.52 10.70
C TYR A 191 11.71 -1.67 10.09
N TYR A 192 12.32 -2.31 9.10
CA TYR A 192 11.84 -3.59 8.60
C TYR A 192 12.11 -4.70 9.61
N GLY A 193 11.25 -5.69 9.60
CA GLY A 193 11.44 -6.95 10.28
C GLY A 193 10.50 -8.01 9.74
N THR A 194 10.54 -9.18 10.34
CA THR A 194 9.75 -10.34 9.94
C THR A 194 8.98 -10.89 11.13
N SER A 195 7.76 -11.35 10.89
CA SER A 195 6.97 -12.06 11.88
C SER A 195 5.95 -12.98 11.19
N VAL A 196 5.18 -13.70 11.99
CA VAL A 196 3.99 -14.39 11.51
C VAL A 196 2.91 -13.35 11.25
N VAL A 197 2.41 -13.31 10.01
CA VAL A 197 1.32 -12.42 9.60
C VAL A 197 0.18 -13.24 9.04
N SER A 198 -1.04 -13.02 9.56
CA SER A 198 -2.25 -13.58 8.96
C SER A 198 -3.14 -12.49 8.40
N PHE A 199 -3.67 -12.70 7.19
CA PHE A 199 -4.57 -11.78 6.53
C PHE A 199 -5.63 -12.57 5.75
N GLY A 200 -6.89 -12.37 6.12
CA GLY A 200 -7.98 -13.21 5.61
C GLY A 200 -7.81 -14.66 6.07
N ASN A 201 -7.85 -15.60 5.14
CA ASN A 201 -7.68 -17.04 5.40
C ASN A 201 -6.24 -17.55 5.20
N ALA A 202 -5.26 -16.67 5.06
CA ALA A 202 -3.85 -17.03 4.89
C ALA A 202 -3.01 -16.61 6.10
N THR A 203 -2.00 -17.43 6.40
CA THR A 203 -0.95 -17.15 7.39
C THR A 203 0.41 -17.39 6.73
N LEU A 204 1.28 -16.40 6.82
CA LEU A 204 2.67 -16.44 6.34
C LEU A 204 3.60 -16.34 7.54
N ASP A 205 4.49 -17.31 7.69
CA ASP A 205 5.56 -17.27 8.69
C ASP A 205 6.81 -16.62 8.07
N GLY A 206 7.35 -15.60 8.74
CA GLY A 206 8.49 -14.83 8.25
C GLY A 206 8.16 -13.81 7.16
N LEU A 207 6.93 -13.28 7.12
CA LEU A 207 6.60 -12.18 6.19
C LEU A 207 7.32 -10.90 6.62
N THR A 208 7.97 -10.22 5.67
CA THR A 208 8.55 -8.89 5.87
C THR A 208 7.47 -7.83 5.98
N PHE A 209 7.59 -6.97 6.99
CA PHE A 209 6.79 -5.78 7.20
C PHE A 209 7.66 -4.72 7.89
N ALA A 210 7.16 -3.50 8.04
CA ALA A 210 7.83 -2.46 8.80
C ALA A 210 7.04 -2.02 10.04
N VAL A 211 7.78 -1.67 11.09
CA VAL A 211 7.24 -0.99 12.27
C VAL A 211 7.64 0.47 12.16
N ALA A 212 6.66 1.36 11.98
CA ALA A 212 6.87 2.79 11.84
C ALA A 212 6.87 3.48 13.21
N ASN A 213 8.06 3.62 13.81
CA ASN A 213 8.27 4.37 15.04
C ASN A 213 7.99 5.87 14.90
N THR A 214 7.84 6.40 13.70
CA THR A 214 7.43 7.78 13.44
C THR A 214 6.58 7.84 12.19
N SER A 215 5.33 8.27 12.31
CA SER A 215 4.45 8.48 11.16
C SER A 215 3.38 9.51 11.45
N ASN A 216 3.18 10.43 10.52
CA ASN A 216 2.05 11.36 10.51
C ASN A 216 0.92 10.90 9.58
N ALA A 217 1.06 9.74 8.95
CA ALA A 217 -0.01 9.13 8.17
C ALA A 217 -1.16 8.76 9.12
N SER A 218 -2.40 8.92 8.67
CA SER A 218 -3.59 8.79 9.52
C SER A 218 -3.94 7.35 9.90
N THR A 219 -3.31 6.36 9.26
CA THR A 219 -3.45 4.93 9.60
C THR A 219 -2.29 4.11 9.02
N SER A 220 -2.21 2.84 9.43
CA SER A 220 -1.28 1.83 8.91
C SER A 220 -1.70 1.34 7.52
N ILE A 221 -0.75 0.91 6.69
CA ILE A 221 -1.01 0.59 5.27
C ILE A 221 -0.44 -0.79 4.92
N CYS A 222 -1.24 -1.55 4.17
CA CYS A 222 -0.85 -2.79 3.50
C CYS A 222 -0.79 -2.55 1.99
N GLY A 223 0.40 -2.24 1.51
CA GLY A 223 0.70 -2.16 0.08
C GLY A 223 0.60 -3.53 -0.57
N ILE A 224 -0.22 -3.64 -1.61
CA ILE A 224 -0.40 -4.86 -2.42
C ILE A 224 0.09 -4.66 -3.87
N GLY A 225 0.98 -3.69 -4.06
CA GLY A 225 1.66 -3.36 -5.31
C GLY A 225 2.73 -4.36 -5.75
N PHE A 226 3.49 -3.96 -6.76
CA PHE A 226 4.63 -4.71 -7.27
C PHE A 226 5.84 -4.58 -6.33
N GLU A 227 6.62 -5.64 -6.16
CA GLU A 227 7.90 -5.59 -5.41
C GLU A 227 8.85 -4.50 -5.92
N GLY A 228 8.78 -4.16 -7.21
CA GLY A 228 9.59 -3.08 -7.80
C GLY A 228 9.18 -1.67 -7.35
N ASN A 229 8.05 -1.51 -6.66
CA ASN A 229 7.59 -0.26 -6.06
C ASN A 229 7.60 -0.35 -4.52
N GLU A 230 8.38 -1.26 -3.94
CA GLU A 230 8.72 -1.24 -2.51
C GLU A 230 9.59 -0.04 -2.19
N ALA A 231 9.32 0.61 -1.06
CA ALA A 231 10.10 1.74 -0.59
C ALA A 231 11.59 1.40 -0.42
N SER A 232 11.90 0.15 -0.05
CA SER A 232 13.28 -0.36 0.09
C SER A 232 14.08 -0.37 -1.21
N THR A 233 13.43 -0.37 -2.39
CA THR A 233 14.12 -0.39 -3.69
C THR A 233 14.53 1.01 -4.16
N GLY A 234 14.07 2.06 -3.48
CA GLY A 234 14.37 3.43 -3.85
C GLY A 234 15.85 3.77 -3.70
N THR A 235 16.44 4.43 -4.69
CA THR A 235 17.88 4.81 -4.70
C THR A 235 18.29 5.70 -3.53
N TYR A 236 17.34 6.35 -2.84
CA TYR A 236 17.63 7.12 -1.62
C TYR A 236 18.14 6.22 -0.48
N MET A 237 17.85 4.92 -0.51
CA MET A 237 18.32 3.94 0.48
C MET A 237 19.83 3.67 0.42
N ASP A 238 20.53 4.08 -0.65
CA ASP A 238 21.99 3.98 -0.75
C ASP A 238 22.73 4.71 0.38
N SER A 239 22.10 5.77 0.92
CA SER A 239 22.63 6.50 2.07
C SER A 239 22.32 5.83 3.42
N PHE A 240 21.55 4.74 3.44
CA PHE A 240 20.98 4.11 4.64
C PHE A 240 21.17 2.58 4.69
N GLY A 241 22.21 2.05 4.03
CA GLY A 241 22.51 0.62 4.02
C GLY A 241 22.29 -0.06 2.67
N GLY A 242 21.81 0.66 1.67
CA GLY A 242 21.59 0.17 0.31
C GLY A 242 20.11 -0.15 0.05
N ALA A 243 19.72 0.01 -1.21
CA ALA A 243 18.42 -0.49 -1.67
C ALA A 243 18.38 -2.02 -1.63
N PHE A 244 17.21 -2.58 -1.33
CA PHE A 244 16.96 -4.01 -1.35
C PHE A 244 15.51 -4.29 -1.75
N GLN A 245 15.24 -5.52 -2.17
CA GLN A 245 13.92 -6.00 -2.54
C GLN A 245 13.57 -7.22 -1.69
N TYR A 246 12.29 -7.37 -1.35
CA TYR A 246 11.79 -8.50 -0.57
C TYR A 246 10.52 -9.09 -1.22
N GLN A 247 9.93 -10.10 -0.58
CA GLN A 247 8.62 -10.61 -0.99
C GLN A 247 7.53 -9.88 -0.21
N ASN A 248 6.87 -8.92 -0.85
CA ASN A 248 5.67 -8.31 -0.30
C ASN A 248 4.49 -9.30 -0.25
N TYR A 249 3.37 -8.90 0.36
CA TYR A 249 2.29 -9.84 0.69
C TYR A 249 1.78 -10.67 -0.50
N PRO A 250 1.40 -10.08 -1.67
CA PRO A 250 0.93 -10.86 -2.83
C PRO A 250 1.98 -11.86 -3.37
N SER A 251 3.25 -11.48 -3.40
CA SER A 251 4.30 -12.36 -3.91
C SER A 251 4.68 -13.46 -2.93
N ALA A 252 4.68 -13.16 -1.61
CA ALA A 252 4.90 -14.14 -0.54
C ALA A 252 3.80 -15.22 -0.52
N LEU A 253 2.54 -14.85 -0.81
CA LEU A 253 1.46 -15.84 -1.01
C LEU A 253 1.77 -16.81 -2.17
N LYS A 254 2.33 -16.31 -3.27
CA LYS A 254 2.72 -17.18 -4.40
C LYS A 254 3.92 -18.04 -4.03
N ALA A 255 4.93 -17.47 -3.40
CA ALA A 255 6.16 -18.16 -3.04
C ALA A 255 5.92 -19.29 -2.02
N SER A 256 4.98 -19.09 -1.09
CA SER A 256 4.54 -20.13 -0.14
C SER A 256 3.65 -21.21 -0.77
N GLY A 257 3.23 -21.04 -2.03
CA GLY A 257 2.31 -21.95 -2.71
C GLY A 257 0.85 -21.82 -2.30
N LEU A 258 0.49 -20.80 -1.50
CA LEU A 258 -0.89 -20.49 -1.12
C LEU A 258 -1.73 -19.99 -2.30
N ILE A 259 -1.10 -19.45 -3.34
CA ILE A 259 -1.75 -19.11 -4.62
C ILE A 259 -0.87 -19.55 -5.79
N ALA A 260 -1.50 -19.93 -6.91
CA ALA A 260 -0.77 -20.37 -8.10
C ALA A 260 -0.18 -19.20 -8.93
N ARG A 261 -0.75 -18.01 -8.83
CA ARG A 261 -0.37 -16.81 -9.59
C ARG A 261 -0.38 -15.59 -8.69
N ASN A 262 0.63 -14.74 -8.82
CA ASN A 262 0.66 -13.43 -8.17
C ASN A 262 -0.24 -12.48 -8.98
N MET A 263 -1.52 -12.51 -8.64
CA MET A 263 -2.58 -11.69 -9.19
C MET A 263 -3.66 -11.58 -8.12
N TYR A 264 -4.49 -10.55 -8.21
CA TYR A 264 -5.68 -10.46 -7.39
C TYR A 264 -6.83 -9.81 -8.16
N SER A 265 -8.05 -10.15 -7.77
CA SER A 265 -9.26 -9.42 -8.18
C SER A 265 -9.84 -8.70 -6.97
N MET A 266 -10.44 -7.53 -7.20
CA MET A 266 -11.10 -6.74 -6.17
C MET A 266 -12.54 -6.53 -6.56
N TRP A 267 -13.45 -6.77 -5.63
CA TRP A 267 -14.87 -6.51 -5.79
C TRP A 267 -15.39 -5.71 -4.60
N MET A 268 -16.28 -4.76 -4.87
CA MET A 268 -16.83 -3.83 -3.89
C MET A 268 -18.34 -3.81 -4.02
N ASP A 269 -19.03 -3.89 -2.89
CA ASP A 269 -20.47 -3.74 -2.76
C ASP A 269 -20.78 -2.36 -2.18
N SER A 270 -21.39 -1.51 -3.00
CA SER A 270 -21.82 -0.17 -2.59
C SER A 270 -22.95 -0.19 -1.57
N ASP A 271 -23.77 -1.24 -1.57
CA ASP A 271 -24.99 -1.33 -0.77
C ASP A 271 -24.66 -1.84 0.64
N THR A 272 -23.67 -2.72 0.79
CA THR A 272 -23.20 -3.16 2.12
C THR A 272 -22.00 -2.37 2.62
N ALA A 273 -21.34 -1.58 1.76
CA ALA A 273 -20.07 -0.91 2.04
C ALA A 273 -18.98 -1.91 2.47
N GLU A 274 -18.93 -3.04 1.80
CA GLU A 274 -17.97 -4.12 1.98
C GLU A 274 -17.29 -4.44 0.66
N GLY A 275 -16.16 -5.12 0.72
CA GLY A 275 -15.55 -5.69 -0.46
C GLY A 275 -14.66 -6.87 -0.13
N VAL A 276 -14.16 -7.48 -1.19
CA VAL A 276 -13.25 -8.63 -1.10
C VAL A 276 -12.11 -8.44 -2.08
N VAL A 277 -10.90 -8.73 -1.61
CA VAL A 277 -9.73 -9.00 -2.45
C VAL A 277 -9.54 -10.52 -2.52
N LEU A 278 -9.51 -11.06 -3.73
CA LEU A 278 -9.23 -12.48 -3.99
C LEU A 278 -7.86 -12.60 -4.64
N PHE A 279 -6.88 -13.07 -3.88
CA PHE A 279 -5.54 -13.37 -4.39
C PHE A 279 -5.53 -14.73 -5.08
N GLY A 280 -4.89 -14.79 -6.25
CA GLY A 280 -4.76 -15.98 -7.08
C GLY A 280 -6.02 -16.36 -7.87
N ALA A 281 -7.12 -15.61 -7.74
CA ALA A 281 -8.43 -16.00 -8.26
C ALA A 281 -9.27 -14.83 -8.80
N ILE A 282 -10.27 -15.17 -9.61
CA ILE A 282 -11.28 -14.27 -10.15
C ILE A 282 -12.64 -14.89 -9.87
N ASP A 283 -13.54 -14.12 -9.24
CA ASP A 283 -14.93 -14.53 -9.09
C ASP A 283 -15.74 -14.12 -10.33
N HIS A 284 -15.94 -15.09 -11.23
CA HIS A 284 -16.69 -14.91 -12.48
C HIS A 284 -18.19 -14.60 -12.28
N SER A 285 -18.72 -14.73 -11.07
CA SER A 285 -20.11 -14.35 -10.76
C SER A 285 -20.27 -12.84 -10.49
N LYS A 286 -19.17 -12.10 -10.32
CA LYS A 286 -19.17 -10.69 -9.90
C LYS A 286 -19.13 -9.68 -11.05
N TYR A 287 -19.13 -10.16 -12.30
CA TYR A 287 -19.14 -9.29 -13.48
C TYR A 287 -19.97 -9.91 -14.61
N LEU A 288 -20.32 -9.07 -15.59
CA LEU A 288 -21.06 -9.49 -16.79
C LEU A 288 -20.14 -9.47 -18.01
N GLY A 289 -20.38 -10.39 -18.96
CA GLY A 289 -19.58 -10.48 -20.18
C GLY A 289 -18.19 -11.10 -19.96
N ASP A 290 -17.24 -10.75 -20.82
CA ASP A 290 -15.86 -11.25 -20.77
C ASP A 290 -14.91 -10.19 -20.20
N LEU A 291 -13.83 -10.64 -19.53
CA LEU A 291 -12.76 -9.74 -19.09
C LEU A 291 -11.92 -9.27 -20.27
N ALA A 292 -11.68 -7.96 -20.34
CA ALA A 292 -10.71 -7.38 -21.25
C ALA A 292 -9.36 -7.21 -20.54
N THR A 293 -8.27 -7.51 -21.24
CA THR A 293 -6.91 -7.24 -20.74
C THR A 293 -6.45 -5.87 -21.23
N MET A 294 -5.88 -5.07 -20.34
CA MET A 294 -5.21 -3.81 -20.67
C MET A 294 -3.73 -3.93 -20.33
N SER A 295 -2.87 -3.44 -21.24
CA SER A 295 -1.44 -3.34 -20.96
C SER A 295 -1.17 -2.25 -19.95
N LEU A 296 -0.36 -2.55 -18.94
CA LEU A 296 0.15 -1.56 -18.00
C LEU A 296 1.13 -0.62 -18.71
N LEU A 297 1.13 0.65 -18.29
CA LEU A 297 2.08 1.66 -18.75
C LEU A 297 3.33 1.61 -17.87
N ASN A 298 4.51 1.67 -18.49
CA ASN A 298 5.77 1.78 -17.76
C ASN A 298 6.25 3.23 -17.76
N TYR A 299 5.86 3.99 -16.75
CA TYR A 299 6.34 5.38 -16.56
C TYR A 299 7.76 5.47 -15.99
N TYR A 300 8.31 4.36 -15.52
CA TYR A 300 9.58 4.30 -14.78
C TYR A 300 10.71 3.64 -15.57
N ILE A 301 10.55 3.44 -16.89
CA ILE A 301 11.57 2.85 -17.76
C ILE A 301 12.88 3.65 -17.74
N ASP A 302 12.78 4.98 -17.76
CA ASP A 302 13.94 5.89 -17.70
C ASP A 302 14.58 5.93 -16.30
N SER A 303 13.86 5.44 -15.28
CA SER A 303 14.37 5.23 -13.92
C SER A 303 14.98 3.84 -13.71
N GLY A 304 15.14 3.05 -14.78
CA GLY A 304 15.80 1.73 -14.75
C GLY A 304 14.86 0.54 -14.52
N PHE A 305 13.54 0.76 -14.47
CA PHE A 305 12.57 -0.32 -14.30
C PHE A 305 12.17 -0.90 -15.65
N GLU A 306 12.67 -2.09 -15.99
CA GLU A 306 12.35 -2.76 -17.27
C GLU A 306 10.88 -3.17 -17.41
N GLN A 307 10.19 -3.38 -16.28
CA GLN A 307 8.77 -3.75 -16.20
C GLN A 307 7.98 -2.67 -15.45
N PRO A 308 6.67 -2.51 -15.74
CA PRO A 308 5.81 -1.64 -14.94
C PRO A 308 5.83 -2.04 -13.46
N VAL A 309 5.97 -1.04 -12.59
CA VAL A 309 5.94 -1.21 -11.13
C VAL A 309 4.73 -0.54 -10.48
N THR A 310 3.83 0.01 -11.29
CA THR A 310 2.57 0.64 -10.88
C THR A 310 1.42 0.16 -11.78
N PHE A 311 0.18 0.23 -11.28
CA PHE A 311 -1.03 -0.22 -12.01
C PHE A 311 -1.62 0.86 -12.92
N ASP A 312 -0.79 1.50 -13.73
CA ASP A 312 -1.24 2.54 -14.65
C ASP A 312 -1.75 1.98 -15.97
N VAL A 313 -2.91 2.45 -16.42
CA VAL A 313 -3.51 2.09 -17.72
C VAL A 313 -3.92 3.32 -18.50
N SER A 314 -4.01 3.20 -19.82
CA SER A 314 -4.38 4.32 -20.68
C SER A 314 -5.88 4.63 -20.60
N LEU A 315 -6.22 5.89 -20.27
CA LEU A 315 -7.56 6.45 -20.43
C LEU A 315 -7.66 7.24 -21.74
N ASN A 316 -8.34 6.69 -22.75
CA ASN A 316 -8.43 7.30 -24.08
C ASN A 316 -9.44 8.44 -24.19
N SER A 317 -10.60 8.27 -23.55
CA SER A 317 -11.66 9.28 -23.57
C SER A 317 -12.54 9.19 -22.35
N LEU A 318 -13.01 10.35 -21.90
CA LEU A 318 -14.05 10.48 -20.89
C LEU A 318 -15.21 11.26 -21.51
N SER A 319 -16.43 10.71 -21.46
CA SER A 319 -17.63 11.42 -21.89
C SER A 319 -18.67 11.44 -20.80
N LEU A 320 -19.28 12.61 -20.60
CA LEU A 320 -20.44 12.80 -19.74
C LEU A 320 -21.70 12.82 -20.59
N SER A 321 -22.77 12.19 -20.11
CA SER A 321 -24.08 12.27 -20.74
C SER A 321 -25.18 12.36 -19.69
N ASP A 322 -26.19 13.17 -19.98
CA ASP A 322 -27.41 13.30 -19.18
C ASP A 322 -28.57 12.46 -19.74
N GLY A 323 -28.31 11.65 -20.78
CA GLY A 323 -29.32 10.86 -21.49
C GLY A 323 -29.82 11.51 -22.79
N GLU A 324 -29.66 12.83 -22.95
CA GLU A 324 -30.07 13.56 -24.17
C GLU A 324 -28.86 14.14 -24.91
N THR A 325 -27.91 14.69 -24.16
CA THR A 325 -26.69 15.32 -24.68
C THR A 325 -25.49 14.50 -24.23
N ARG A 326 -24.48 14.38 -25.11
CA ARG A 326 -23.19 13.75 -24.80
C ARG A 326 -22.08 14.74 -25.03
N SER A 327 -21.32 15.03 -23.97
CA SER A 327 -20.15 15.91 -24.01
C SER A 327 -18.88 15.09 -23.78
N MET A 328 -17.90 15.27 -24.65
CA MET A 328 -16.58 14.63 -24.53
C MET A 328 -15.67 15.53 -23.71
N CYS A 329 -15.27 15.08 -22.52
CA CYS A 329 -14.48 15.85 -21.56
C CYS A 329 -12.98 15.64 -21.75
N LEU A 330 -12.59 14.44 -22.16
CA LEU A 330 -11.22 14.09 -22.52
C LEU A 330 -11.26 13.27 -23.80
N ALA A 331 -10.40 13.61 -24.75
CA ALA A 331 -10.20 12.86 -25.99
C ALA A 331 -8.71 12.90 -26.34
N LYS A 332 -8.11 11.74 -26.57
CA LYS A 332 -6.78 11.68 -27.20
C LYS A 332 -6.90 12.38 -28.57
N ARG A 333 -6.28 13.55 -28.74
CA ARG A 333 -6.22 14.20 -30.06
C ARG A 333 -5.59 13.20 -31.02
N ARG A 334 -6.31 12.82 -32.09
CA ARG A 334 -5.65 12.20 -33.24
C ARG A 334 -4.59 13.17 -33.69
N ALA A 335 -3.32 12.76 -33.68
CA ALA A 335 -2.30 13.47 -34.43
C ALA A 335 -2.76 13.45 -35.89
N VAL A 336 -3.02 14.63 -36.44
CA VAL A 336 -3.20 14.78 -37.88
C VAL A 336 -1.81 14.55 -38.46
N SER A 337 -1.67 13.47 -39.22
CA SER A 337 -0.47 13.10 -39.97
C SER A 337 -0.11 14.17 -41.00
#